data_AF-Q9L4K3-F1
#
_entry.id   AF-Q9L4K3-F1
#
_cell.length_a   1.000
_cell.length_b   1.000
_cell.length_c   1.000
_cell.angle_alpha   90.00
_cell.angle_beta   90.00
_cell.angle_gamma   90.00
#
_symmetry.space_group_name_H-M   'P 1'
#
loop_
_entity.id
_entity.type
_entity.pdbx_description
1 polymer ?
#
loop_
_entity_poly.entity_id
_entity_poly.type
_entity_poly.pdbx_seq_one_letter_code
_entity_poly.pdbx_strand_id
1 'polypeptide(L)'
;MQQLSKRRLSALFVTAFLPVTAFASECSSVRFAEVGWTDITVTTALASEVLEALGYEPRVDTVSVPIAYAGIRNNDFDVFLGNWMPSMASISDPYIERGEVERLVANLEGAKYTLAVPQYVYDAGVTSVNDLAEHADQFEQRIHGIEAGNDGNEL
;
A
#
# COMPACT_ATOMS: atom_id res chain seq x y z
N MET A 1 79.47 -15.00 -9.68
CA MET A 1 78.81 -15.72 -10.78
C MET A 1 77.34 -15.86 -10.41
N GLN A 2 76.51 -14.86 -10.77
CA GLN A 2 75.39 -14.97 -11.74
C GLN A 2 74.52 -16.23 -11.48
N GLN A 3 73.25 -16.12 -11.08
CA GLN A 3 72.19 -15.52 -11.90
C GLN A 3 71.09 -14.79 -11.12
N LEU A 4 70.61 -13.74 -11.78
CA LEU A 4 69.60 -12.75 -11.41
C LEU A 4 68.15 -13.27 -11.54
N SER A 5 67.35 -12.96 -10.52
CA SER A 5 66.13 -12.13 -10.59
C SER A 5 65.15 -12.34 -11.75
N LYS A 6 64.02 -12.99 -11.44
CA LYS A 6 62.68 -12.66 -11.99
C LYS A 6 61.63 -12.77 -10.88
N ARG A 7 61.56 -11.74 -10.04
CA ARG A 7 60.44 -11.48 -9.13
C ARG A 7 59.73 -10.23 -9.64
N ARG A 8 58.39 -10.23 -9.54
CA ARG A 8 57.45 -9.09 -9.69
C ARG A 8 57.01 -8.77 -11.11
N LEU A 9 55.92 -9.40 -11.54
CA LEU A 9 54.88 -8.72 -12.32
C LEU A 9 53.60 -9.57 -12.27
N SER A 10 52.44 -8.91 -12.30
CA SER A 10 51.08 -9.50 -12.42
C SER A 10 50.35 -9.84 -11.12
N ALA A 11 50.05 -8.81 -10.32
CA ALA A 11 48.98 -8.86 -9.32
C ALA A 11 48.36 -7.46 -9.19
N LEU A 12 47.55 -7.01 -10.16
CA LEU A 12 46.72 -5.79 -10.02
C LEU A 12 45.70 -5.66 -11.17
N PHE A 13 44.62 -6.47 -11.19
CA PHE A 13 43.49 -6.26 -12.12
C PHE A 13 42.17 -6.93 -11.63
N VAL A 14 41.82 -6.77 -10.35
CA VAL A 14 40.56 -7.33 -9.79
C VAL A 14 39.93 -6.35 -8.79
N THR A 15 39.45 -5.19 -9.23
CA THR A 15 38.75 -4.25 -8.32
C THR A 15 37.63 -3.40 -8.96
N ALA A 16 37.32 -3.56 -10.25
CA ALA A 16 36.36 -2.66 -10.93
C ALA A 16 34.90 -3.16 -11.00
N PHE A 17 34.56 -4.34 -10.44
CA PHE A 17 33.21 -4.91 -10.53
C PHE A 17 32.40 -4.92 -9.21
N LEU A 18 32.96 -4.38 -8.12
CA LEU A 18 32.34 -4.46 -6.80
C LEU A 18 31.19 -3.46 -6.49
N PRO A 19 30.96 -2.33 -7.19
CA PRO A 19 29.88 -1.42 -6.78
C PRO A 19 28.49 -1.77 -7.35
N VAL A 20 28.36 -2.73 -8.27
CA VAL A 20 27.06 -3.08 -8.89
C VAL A 20 26.21 -3.98 -7.97
N THR A 21 26.84 -4.75 -7.09
CA THR A 21 26.12 -5.69 -6.21
C THR A 21 25.53 -5.03 -4.96
N ALA A 22 26.03 -3.86 -4.55
CA ALA A 22 25.56 -3.19 -3.34
C ALA A 22 24.16 -2.57 -3.49
N PHE A 23 23.87 -1.92 -4.62
CA PHE A 23 22.55 -1.33 -4.90
C PHE A 23 21.45 -2.37 -5.13
N ALA A 24 21.81 -3.56 -5.63
CA ALA A 24 20.84 -4.64 -5.81
C ALA A 24 20.27 -5.17 -4.47
N SER A 25 21.01 -5.01 -3.37
CA SER A 25 20.61 -5.52 -2.05
C SER A 25 19.62 -4.62 -1.31
N GLU A 26 19.58 -3.32 -1.60
CA GLU A 26 18.70 -2.39 -0.89
C GLU A 26 17.27 -2.41 -1.44
N CYS A 27 17.12 -2.77 -2.72
CA CYS A 27 15.82 -2.87 -3.38
C CYS A 27 15.27 -4.30 -3.43
N SER A 28 15.92 -5.30 -2.80
CA SER A 28 15.42 -6.68 -2.87
C SER A 28 14.08 -6.80 -2.15
N SER A 29 13.91 -6.15 -1.00
CA SER A 29 12.65 -6.19 -0.26
C SER A 29 11.72 -5.05 -0.66
N VAL A 30 10.49 -5.41 -1.04
CA VAL A 30 9.42 -4.44 -1.34
C VAL A 30 8.40 -4.48 -0.21
N ARG A 31 8.30 -3.42 0.58
CA ARG A 31 7.48 -3.37 1.80
C ARG A 31 6.11 -2.77 1.50
N PHE A 32 5.09 -3.61 1.52
CA PHE A 32 3.71 -3.20 1.37
C PHE A 32 3.10 -2.83 2.73
N ALA A 33 2.43 -1.69 2.76
CA ALA A 33 1.34 -1.49 3.69
C ALA A 33 0.08 -2.13 3.09
N GLU A 34 -0.68 -2.87 3.89
CA GLU A 34 -1.98 -3.41 3.51
C GLU A 34 -3.02 -3.05 4.56
N VAL A 35 -4.21 -2.66 4.11
CA VAL A 35 -5.41 -2.64 4.95
C VAL A 35 -6.10 -3.99 4.79
N GLY A 36 -6.48 -4.65 5.88
CA GLY A 36 -6.93 -6.05 5.89
C GLY A 36 -8.27 -6.35 5.23
N TRP A 37 -8.69 -5.55 4.24
CA TRP A 37 -9.86 -5.79 3.42
C TRP A 37 -9.53 -6.83 2.36
N THR A 38 -10.48 -7.72 2.08
CA THR A 38 -10.28 -8.85 1.16
C THR A 38 -9.77 -8.42 -0.22
N ASP A 39 -10.26 -7.30 -0.77
CA ASP A 39 -9.83 -6.78 -2.06
C ASP A 39 -8.36 -6.32 -2.05
N ILE A 40 -7.93 -5.64 -0.99
CA ILE A 40 -6.55 -5.18 -0.84
C ILE A 40 -5.61 -6.35 -0.56
N THR A 41 -6.03 -7.32 0.26
CA THR A 41 -5.27 -8.56 0.46
C THR A 41 -5.04 -9.30 -0.85
N VAL A 42 -6.06 -9.43 -1.71
CA VAL A 42 -5.92 -10.14 -2.99
C VAL A 42 -5.04 -9.37 -3.98
N THR A 43 -5.20 -8.05 -4.08
CA THR A 43 -4.38 -7.22 -5.00
C THR A 43 -2.91 -7.16 -4.55
N THR A 44 -2.65 -7.06 -3.25
CA THR A 44 -1.29 -7.10 -2.68
C THR A 44 -0.65 -8.47 -2.83
N ALA A 45 -1.40 -9.55 -2.61
CA ALA A 45 -0.92 -10.90 -2.87
C ALA A 45 -0.55 -11.11 -4.35
N LEU A 46 -1.39 -10.68 -5.29
CA LEU A 46 -1.09 -10.76 -6.72
C LEU A 46 0.20 -10.01 -7.09
N ALA A 47 0.38 -8.79 -6.56
CA ALA A 47 1.60 -8.01 -6.79
C ALA A 47 2.83 -8.69 -6.18
N SER A 48 2.69 -9.25 -4.98
CA SER A 48 3.75 -9.97 -4.27
C SER A 48 4.22 -11.19 -5.06
N GLU A 49 3.30 -12.03 -5.56
CA GLU A 49 3.63 -13.19 -6.40
C GLU A 49 4.41 -12.81 -7.67
N VAL A 50 4.02 -11.70 -8.32
CA VAL A 50 4.76 -11.20 -9.50
C VAL A 50 6.16 -10.71 -9.11
N LEU A 51 6.29 -10.01 -7.99
CA LEU A 51 7.58 -9.52 -7.49
C LEU A 51 8.52 -10.66 -7.08
N GLU A 52 8.01 -11.70 -6.41
CA GLU A 52 8.76 -12.91 -6.09
C GLU A 52 9.28 -13.60 -7.35
N ALA A 53 8.43 -13.74 -8.37
CA ALA A 53 8.83 -14.32 -9.65
C ALA A 53 9.92 -13.50 -10.37
N LEU A 54 10.04 -12.20 -10.08
CA LEU A 54 11.08 -11.30 -10.59
C LEU A 54 12.35 -11.28 -9.72
N GLY A 55 12.37 -12.00 -8.59
CA GLY A 55 13.52 -12.10 -7.69
C GLY A 55 13.54 -11.09 -6.55
N TYR A 56 12.42 -10.42 -6.27
CA TYR A 56 12.24 -9.57 -5.10
C TYR A 56 11.68 -10.36 -3.90
N GLU A 57 11.71 -9.76 -2.72
CA GLU A 57 11.29 -10.30 -1.44
C GLU A 57 10.19 -9.40 -0.84
N PRO A 58 8.94 -9.52 -1.31
CA PRO A 58 7.85 -8.70 -0.78
C PRO A 58 7.63 -8.99 0.70
N ARG A 59 7.35 -7.94 1.47
CA ARG A 59 6.90 -8.02 2.86
C ARG A 59 5.61 -7.24 2.98
N VAL A 60 4.62 -7.82 3.65
CA VAL A 60 3.31 -7.18 3.84
C VAL A 60 3.06 -7.01 5.33
N ASP A 61 2.81 -5.77 5.76
CA ASP A 61 2.39 -5.46 7.13
C ASP A 61 0.95 -4.89 7.08
N THR A 62 0.04 -5.52 7.84
CA THR A 62 -1.35 -5.05 7.93
C THR A 62 -1.48 -3.87 8.90
N VAL A 63 -1.93 -2.72 8.40
CA VAL A 63 -2.05 -1.46 9.13
C VAL A 63 -3.32 -0.70 8.73
N SER A 64 -3.78 0.26 9.54
CA SER A 64 -4.87 1.18 9.16
C SER A 64 -4.42 2.19 8.11
N VAL A 65 -5.35 2.77 7.34
CA VAL A 65 -5.08 3.78 6.30
C VAL A 65 -4.16 4.92 6.78
N PRO A 66 -4.38 5.58 7.93
CA PRO A 66 -3.52 6.69 8.37
C PRO A 66 -2.09 6.23 8.68
N ILE A 67 -1.93 5.00 9.20
CA ILE A 67 -0.62 4.41 9.49
C ILE A 67 0.12 4.05 8.19
N ALA A 68 -0.60 3.59 7.15
CA ALA A 68 0.01 3.32 5.84
C ALA A 68 0.69 4.58 5.28
N TYR A 69 -0.03 5.71 5.23
CA TYR A 69 0.53 6.98 4.74
C TYR A 69 1.65 7.53 5.63
N ALA A 70 1.47 7.49 6.95
CA ALA A 70 2.51 7.91 7.88
C ALA A 70 3.78 7.05 7.75
N GLY A 71 3.60 5.73 7.54
CA GLY A 71 4.68 4.78 7.32
C GLY A 71 5.43 5.02 6.02
N ILE A 72 4.76 5.31 4.90
CA ILE A 72 5.44 5.67 3.64
C ILE A 72 6.26 6.96 3.84
N ARG A 73 5.67 8.00 4.44
CA ARG A 73 6.39 9.24 4.79
C ARG A 73 7.64 8.98 5.64
N ASN A 74 7.54 8.07 6.60
CA ASN A 74 8.63 7.73 7.51
C ASN A 74 9.61 6.68 6.93
N ASN A 75 9.40 6.26 5.66
CA ASN A 75 10.17 5.23 4.99
C ASN A 75 10.08 3.84 5.65
N ASP A 76 8.96 3.52 6.31
CA ASP A 76 8.64 2.19 6.85
C ASP A 76 8.04 1.25 5.78
N PHE A 77 7.34 1.83 4.78
CA PHE A 77 6.73 1.12 3.67
C PHE A 77 7.09 1.78 2.33
N ASP A 78 7.08 0.99 1.27
CA ASP A 78 7.38 1.42 -0.10
C ASP A 78 6.11 1.56 -0.95
N VAL A 79 5.11 0.69 -0.73
CA VAL A 79 3.92 0.60 -1.59
C VAL A 79 2.64 0.45 -0.77
N PHE A 80 1.58 1.14 -1.21
CA PHE A 80 0.21 0.91 -0.76
C PHE A 80 -0.70 0.85 -2.00
N LEU A 81 -1.42 -0.27 -2.17
CA LEU A 81 -2.29 -0.49 -3.34
C LEU A 81 -3.76 -0.10 -3.09
N GLY A 82 -4.12 0.24 -1.85
CA GLY A 82 -5.49 0.50 -1.43
C GLY A 82 -5.90 1.97 -1.35
N ASN A 83 -5.33 2.86 -2.19
CA ASN A 83 -5.74 4.26 -2.22
C ASN A 83 -7.09 4.44 -2.94
N TRP A 84 -8.19 4.37 -2.18
CA TRP A 84 -9.56 4.54 -2.69
C TRP A 84 -9.93 6.01 -2.88
N MET A 85 -10.13 6.42 -4.14
CA MET A 85 -10.58 7.77 -4.47
C MET A 85 -12.08 7.78 -4.86
N PRO A 86 -12.84 8.82 -4.48
CA PRO A 86 -12.38 10.06 -3.83
C PRO A 86 -12.36 10.02 -2.30
N SER A 87 -12.84 8.96 -1.65
CA SER A 87 -13.09 8.95 -0.20
C SER A 87 -11.82 9.14 0.66
N MET A 88 -10.65 8.68 0.20
CA MET A 88 -9.37 8.89 0.88
C MET A 88 -8.67 10.22 0.54
N ALA A 89 -9.29 11.13 -0.21
CA ALA A 89 -8.65 12.39 -0.58
C ALA A 89 -8.17 13.19 0.63
N SER A 90 -9.00 13.31 1.68
CA SER A 90 -8.68 14.03 2.92
C SER A 90 -7.48 13.46 3.68
N ILE A 91 -7.19 12.17 3.52
CA ILE A 91 -6.05 11.48 4.14
C ILE A 91 -4.81 11.55 3.25
N SER A 92 -4.97 11.23 1.96
CA SER A 92 -3.87 11.01 1.01
C SER A 92 -3.31 12.29 0.41
N ASP A 93 -4.16 13.25 0.04
CA ASP A 93 -3.75 14.46 -0.68
C ASP A 93 -2.73 15.30 0.12
N PRO A 94 -2.85 15.49 1.46
CA PRO A 94 -1.84 16.21 2.22
C PRO A 94 -0.42 15.64 2.09
N TYR A 95 -0.27 14.31 2.00
CA TYR A 95 1.06 13.68 1.81
C TYR A 95 1.58 13.87 0.38
N ILE A 96 0.68 13.80 -0.61
CA ILE A 96 1.01 13.95 -2.03
C ILE A 96 1.41 15.40 -2.33
N GLU A 97 0.65 16.37 -1.83
CA GLU A 97 0.92 17.80 -2.01
C GLU A 97 2.25 18.24 -1.36
N ARG A 98 2.64 17.58 -0.27
CA ARG A 98 3.96 17.78 0.37
C ARG A 98 5.10 17.04 -0.33
N GLY A 99 4.81 16.20 -1.32
CA GLY A 99 5.81 15.36 -2.00
C GLY A 99 6.37 14.24 -1.14
N GLU A 100 5.65 13.84 -0.09
CA GLU A 100 6.05 12.74 0.82
C GLU A 100 5.62 11.37 0.29
N VAL A 101 4.60 11.33 -0.57
CA VAL A 101 4.04 10.12 -1.19
C VAL A 101 3.74 10.42 -2.65
N GLU A 102 4.10 9.50 -3.55
CA GLU A 102 3.75 9.59 -4.97
C GLU A 102 2.50 8.75 -5.28
N ARG A 103 1.54 9.34 -6.01
CA ARG A 103 0.39 8.62 -6.55
C ARG A 103 0.67 8.24 -8.00
N LEU A 104 0.89 6.95 -8.26
CA LEU A 104 1.36 6.46 -9.56
C LEU A 104 0.26 6.41 -10.63
N VAL A 105 -0.69 5.48 -10.50
CA VAL A 105 -1.73 5.19 -11.50
C VAL A 105 -3.00 4.65 -10.84
N ALA A 106 -4.13 4.66 -11.56
CA ALA A 106 -5.32 3.91 -11.16
C ALA A 106 -5.10 2.41 -11.44
N ASN A 107 -5.25 1.57 -10.41
CA ASN A 107 -5.16 0.11 -10.53
C ASN A 107 -6.54 -0.55 -10.70
N LEU A 108 -7.63 0.16 -10.35
CA LEU A 108 -9.00 -0.29 -10.49
C LEU A 108 -9.90 0.90 -10.82
N GLU A 109 -10.77 0.73 -11.82
CA GLU A 109 -11.79 1.70 -12.22
C GLU A 109 -13.18 1.07 -12.12
N GLY A 110 -14.22 1.89 -11.91
CA GLY A 110 -15.61 1.42 -11.85
C GLY A 110 -16.04 0.81 -10.50
N ALA A 111 -15.20 0.89 -9.47
CA ALA A 111 -15.56 0.50 -8.11
C ALA A 111 -16.55 1.49 -7.48
N LYS A 112 -17.29 1.04 -6.46
CA LYS A 112 -18.27 1.86 -5.72
C LYS A 112 -18.11 1.64 -4.22
N TYR A 113 -18.11 2.75 -3.48
CA TYR A 113 -18.08 2.75 -2.02
C TYR A 113 -19.10 3.75 -1.47
N THR A 114 -20.02 3.30 -0.60
CA THR A 114 -21.09 4.12 -0.03
C THR A 114 -21.84 3.34 1.08
N LEU A 115 -22.75 4.01 1.79
CA LEU A 115 -23.70 3.38 2.69
C LEU A 115 -24.63 2.43 1.92
N ALA A 116 -24.91 1.28 2.52
CA ALA A 116 -25.79 0.27 1.95
C ALA A 116 -26.75 -0.26 3.01
N VAL A 117 -27.89 -0.76 2.55
CA VAL A 117 -28.86 -1.47 3.38
C VAL A 117 -29.22 -2.82 2.73
N PRO A 118 -29.55 -3.85 3.51
CA PRO A 118 -30.10 -5.09 2.97
C PRO A 118 -31.45 -4.87 2.28
N GLN A 119 -31.83 -5.80 1.39
CA GLN A 119 -33.09 -5.71 0.63
C GLN A 119 -34.32 -5.50 1.52
N TYR A 120 -34.42 -6.18 2.66
CA TYR A 120 -35.57 -6.04 3.57
C TYR A 120 -35.69 -4.65 4.20
N VAL A 121 -34.60 -3.89 4.31
CA VAL A 121 -34.59 -2.50 4.80
C VAL A 121 -34.99 -1.54 3.69
N TYR A 122 -34.52 -1.80 2.46
CA TYR A 122 -34.97 -1.08 1.27
C TYR A 122 -36.49 -1.23 1.07
N ASP A 123 -37.00 -2.46 1.15
CA ASP A 123 -38.43 -2.77 1.03
C ASP A 123 -39.27 -2.15 2.16
N ALA A 124 -38.65 -1.87 3.31
CA ALA A 124 -39.27 -1.17 4.43
C ALA A 124 -39.31 0.37 4.27
N GLY A 125 -38.74 0.90 3.18
CA GLY A 125 -38.84 2.32 2.83
C GLY A 125 -37.53 3.12 2.90
N VAL A 126 -36.42 2.51 3.31
CA VAL A 126 -35.11 3.20 3.35
C VAL A 126 -34.43 3.07 1.99
N THR A 127 -34.68 4.04 1.12
CA THR A 127 -34.24 4.04 -0.28
C THR A 127 -33.15 5.08 -0.58
N SER A 128 -32.92 6.00 0.37
CA SER A 128 -31.94 7.07 0.29
C SER A 128 -31.29 7.34 1.65
N VAL A 129 -30.14 8.02 1.66
CA VAL A 129 -29.47 8.44 2.90
C VAL A 129 -30.35 9.37 3.74
N ASN A 130 -31.24 10.15 3.10
CA ASN A 130 -32.16 11.05 3.82
C ASN A 130 -33.17 10.29 4.69
N ASP A 131 -33.50 9.04 4.34
CA ASP A 131 -34.49 8.24 5.05
C ASP A 131 -33.94 7.72 6.39
N LEU A 132 -32.60 7.71 6.58
CA LEU A 132 -31.95 7.17 7.78
C LEU A 132 -32.34 7.93 9.05
N ALA A 133 -32.48 9.25 8.97
CA ALA A 133 -32.83 10.08 10.13
C ALA A 133 -34.25 9.78 10.64
N GLU A 134 -35.18 9.53 9.72
CA GLU A 134 -36.57 9.19 10.06
C GLU A 134 -36.70 7.78 10.65
N HIS A 135 -35.74 6.90 10.36
CA HIS A 135 -35.68 5.51 10.81
C HIS A 135 -34.60 5.27 11.88
N ALA A 136 -34.09 6.34 12.51
CA ALA A 136 -32.92 6.26 13.38
C ALA A 136 -33.11 5.30 14.56
N ASP A 137 -34.31 5.26 15.15
CA ASP A 137 -34.63 4.37 16.27
C ASP A 137 -34.59 2.89 15.86
N GLN A 138 -35.01 2.56 14.62
CA GLN A 138 -34.93 1.22 14.06
C GLN A 138 -33.49 0.75 13.84
N PHE A 139 -32.56 1.69 13.67
CA PHE A 139 -31.12 1.43 13.56
C PHE A 139 -30.38 1.53 14.91
N GLU A 140 -31.10 1.67 16.03
CA GLU A 140 -30.50 1.98 17.34
C GLU A 140 -29.57 3.20 17.31
N GLN A 141 -29.82 4.13 16.37
CA GLN A 141 -29.00 5.31 16.09
C GLN A 141 -27.52 4.95 15.80
N ARG A 142 -27.29 3.82 15.12
CA ARG A 142 -25.95 3.32 14.76
C ARG A 142 -25.81 3.13 13.26
N ILE A 143 -24.60 3.37 12.77
CA ILE A 143 -24.13 2.99 11.44
C ILE A 143 -22.91 2.09 11.64
N HIS A 144 -22.89 0.94 10.95
CA HIS A 144 -21.80 -0.02 11.05
C HIS A 144 -20.71 0.32 10.02
N GLY A 145 -19.59 0.83 10.51
CA GLY A 145 -18.35 0.97 9.75
C GLY A 145 -17.50 -0.31 9.78
N ILE A 146 -16.25 -0.18 9.36
CA ILE A 146 -15.24 -1.26 9.39
C ILE A 146 -14.20 -1.01 10.49
N GLU A 147 -12.89 -1.08 10.21
CA GLU A 147 -11.85 -0.81 11.21
C GLU A 147 -11.68 0.69 11.53
N ALA A 148 -11.07 0.99 12.69
CA ALA A 148 -10.76 2.36 13.09
C ALA A 148 -9.76 3.02 12.13
N GLY A 149 -10.02 4.28 11.76
CA GLY A 149 -9.20 5.04 10.81
C GLY A 149 -9.56 4.82 9.34
N ASN A 150 -10.60 4.04 9.04
CA ASN A 150 -11.15 3.94 7.69
C ASN A 150 -11.78 5.27 7.26
N ASP A 151 -11.57 5.65 6.01
CA ASP A 151 -12.08 6.87 5.37
C ASP A 151 -13.62 6.92 5.31
N GLY A 152 -14.28 5.79 5.10
CA GLY A 152 -15.74 5.71 5.06
C GLY A 152 -16.42 5.85 6.43
N ASN A 153 -15.68 5.65 7.53
CA ASN A 153 -16.22 5.85 8.88
C ASN A 153 -16.31 7.34 9.25
N GLU A 154 -15.64 8.22 8.50
CA GLU A 154 -15.61 9.67 8.71
C GLU A 154 -16.58 10.44 7.79
N LEU A 155 -17.38 9.73 6.98
CA LEU A 155 -18.35 10.29 6.03
C LEU A 155 -19.65 10.77 6.70
#